data_AF-A0A927VBY9-F1
#
_entry.id   AF-A0A927VBY9-F1
#
_cell.length_a   1.000
_cell.length_b   1.000
_cell.length_c   1.000
_cell.angle_alpha   90.00
_cell.angle_beta   90.00
_cell.angle_gamma   90.00
#
_symmetry.space_group_name_H-M   'P 1'
#
loop_
_entity.id
_entity.type
_entity.pdbx_description
1 polymer ?
#
loop_
_entity_poly.entity_id
_entity_poly.type
_entity_poly.pdbx_seq_one_letter_code
_entity_poly.pdbx_strand_id
1 'polypeptide(L)'
;MSKGFYYSRISYNEGQIVHYNDEISQKRQIISNLESLSQSIYTSEEKASEDFEARYSNYEKMSCSRSRRIVSMSTSLNANLNSVASDVGSTFSGIKKAILSKIEKCEDDIRCYEQSIASCEGDISYCREQIRLIEEREEEEKRERERQNQCLI
;
A
#
# COMPACT_ATOMS: atom_id res chain seq x y z
N MET A 1 13.97 -37.73 -9.04
CA MET A 1 14.60 -36.41 -8.77
C MET A 1 15.48 -36.53 -7.54
N SER A 2 16.60 -35.82 -7.48
CA SER A 2 17.54 -35.88 -6.36
C SER A 2 17.21 -34.85 -5.27
N LYS A 3 17.76 -35.03 -4.06
CA LYS A 3 17.65 -34.02 -2.99
C LYS A 3 18.18 -32.65 -3.42
N GLY A 4 19.28 -32.63 -4.19
CA GLY A 4 19.88 -31.38 -4.69
C GLY A 4 18.94 -30.53 -5.55
N PHE A 5 18.05 -31.17 -6.32
CA PHE A 5 17.01 -30.45 -7.08
C PHE A 5 16.04 -29.72 -6.14
N TYR A 6 15.54 -30.41 -5.11
CA TYR A 6 14.60 -29.83 -4.16
C TYR A 6 15.24 -28.75 -3.28
N TYR A 7 16.49 -28.94 -2.84
CA TYR A 7 17.24 -27.90 -2.13
C TYR A 7 17.42 -26.63 -2.96
N SER A 8 17.74 -26.77 -4.25
CA SER A 8 17.86 -25.62 -5.15
C SER A 8 16.53 -24.87 -5.31
N ARG A 9 15.42 -25.62 -5.38
CA ARG A 9 14.08 -25.04 -5.49
C ARG A 9 13.61 -24.36 -4.20
N ILE A 10 13.98 -24.89 -3.04
CA ILE A 10 13.75 -24.23 -1.75
C ILE A 10 14.47 -22.90 -1.71
N SER A 11 15.78 -22.89 -1.99
CA SER A 11 16.59 -21.68 -1.98
C SER A 11 16.06 -20.60 -2.93
N TYR A 12 15.62 -21.00 -4.13
CA TYR A 12 14.96 -20.08 -5.07
C TYR A 12 13.69 -19.45 -4.48
N ASN A 13 12.78 -20.26 -3.92
CA ASN A 13 11.54 -19.75 -3.35
C ASN A 13 11.77 -18.90 -2.10
N GLU A 14 12.76 -19.24 -1.27
CA GLU A 14 13.16 -18.40 -0.13
C GLU A 14 13.66 -17.02 -0.60
N GLY A 15 14.44 -16.97 -1.68
CA GLY A 15 14.85 -15.70 -2.31
C GLY A 15 13.67 -14.88 -2.83
N GLN A 16 12.69 -15.53 -3.47
CA GLN A 16 11.48 -14.85 -3.95
C GLN A 16 10.63 -14.30 -2.79
N ILE A 17 10.51 -15.03 -1.68
CA ILE A 17 9.80 -14.57 -0.49
C ILE A 17 10.46 -13.30 0.08
N VAL A 18 11.79 -13.26 0.15
CA VAL A 18 12.51 -12.05 0.59
C VAL A 18 12.19 -10.88 -0.34
N HIS A 19 12.31 -11.07 -1.65
CA HIS A 19 11.99 -10.05 -2.64
C HIS A 19 10.55 -9.52 -2.50
N TYR A 20 9.56 -10.40 -2.36
CA TYR A 20 8.16 -9.98 -2.18
C TYR A 20 7.92 -9.22 -0.87
N ASN A 21 8.60 -9.61 0.22
CA ASN A 21 8.52 -8.86 1.48
C ASN A 21 9.13 -7.47 1.38
N ASP A 22 10.22 -7.30 0.62
CA ASP A 22 10.82 -6.00 0.34
C ASP A 22 9.84 -5.11 -0.45
N GLU A 23 9.21 -5.65 -1.50
CA GLU A 23 8.18 -4.94 -2.27
C GLU A 23 6.97 -4.54 -1.40
N ILE A 24 6.46 -5.44 -0.56
CA ILE A 24 5.39 -5.15 0.40
C ILE A 24 5.79 -4.00 1.33
N SER A 25 7.02 -4.03 1.84
CA SER A 25 7.54 -3.00 2.74
C SER A 25 7.59 -1.63 2.06
N GLN A 26 8.06 -1.58 0.81
CA GLN A 26 8.07 -0.34 0.01
C GLN A 26 6.64 0.17 -0.23
N LYS A 27 5.69 -0.71 -0.58
CA LYS A 27 4.29 -0.33 -0.79
C LYS A 27 3.65 0.22 0.49
N ARG A 28 3.91 -0.40 1.65
CA ARG A 28 3.44 0.09 2.96
C ARG A 28 4.01 1.47 3.29
N GLN A 29 5.28 1.72 2.96
CA GLN A 29 5.87 3.05 3.12
C GLN A 29 5.19 4.09 2.23
N ILE A 30 4.87 3.75 0.97
CA ILE A 30 4.12 4.62 0.06
C ILE A 30 2.74 4.94 0.64
N ILE A 31 2.02 3.94 1.15
CA ILE A 31 0.71 4.14 1.79
C ILE A 31 0.84 5.14 2.97
N SER A 32 1.80 4.91 3.87
CA SER A 32 2.02 5.82 5.00
C SER A 32 2.32 7.26 4.57
N ASN A 33 3.13 7.44 3.52
CA ASN A 33 3.41 8.78 2.96
C ASN A 33 2.15 9.43 2.37
N LEU A 34 1.30 8.65 1.70
CA LEU A 34 0.04 9.12 1.11
C LEU A 34 -0.99 9.49 2.18
N GLU A 35 -1.08 8.72 3.27
CA GLU A 35 -1.92 9.03 4.42
C GLU A 35 -1.47 10.33 5.10
N SER A 36 -0.15 10.52 5.28
CA SER A 36 0.42 11.77 5.80
C SER A 36 0.10 12.97 4.90
N LEU A 37 0.18 12.78 3.58
CA LEU A 37 -0.21 13.80 2.62
C LEU A 37 -1.71 14.13 2.71
N SER A 38 -2.56 13.11 2.82
CA SER A 38 -4.01 13.26 3.00
C SER A 38 -4.34 14.10 4.24
N GLN A 39 -3.66 13.83 5.36
CA GLN A 39 -3.83 14.59 6.59
C GLN A 39 -3.36 16.05 6.42
N SER A 40 -2.23 16.26 5.76
CA SER A 40 -1.70 17.61 5.49
C SER A 40 -2.65 18.43 4.62
N ILE A 41 -3.30 17.78 3.65
CA ILE A 41 -4.34 18.39 2.82
C ILE A 41 -5.57 18.77 3.66
N TYR A 42 -6.03 17.88 4.54
CA TYR A 42 -7.16 18.15 5.43
C TYR A 42 -6.90 19.40 6.30
N THR A 43 -5.73 19.47 6.93
CA THR A 43 -5.35 20.64 7.75
C THR A 43 -5.21 21.92 6.91
N SER A 44 -4.77 21.81 5.66
CA SER A 44 -4.65 22.97 4.77
C SER A 44 -6.01 23.49 4.30
N GLU A 45 -6.95 22.59 4.05
CA GLU A 45 -8.34 22.91 3.70
C GLU A 45 -9.08 23.59 4.86
N GLU A 46 -8.86 23.11 6.09
CA GLU A 46 -9.41 23.70 7.31
C GLU A 46 -8.89 25.14 7.52
N LYS A 47 -7.57 25.34 7.46
CA LYS A 47 -6.96 26.68 7.56
C LYS A 47 -7.43 27.63 6.45
N ALA A 48 -7.56 27.13 5.22
CA ALA A 48 -8.05 27.94 4.11
C ALA A 48 -9.50 28.39 4.33
N SER A 49 -10.33 27.53 4.93
CA SER A 49 -11.71 27.84 5.28
C SER A 49 -11.79 28.87 6.41
N GLU A 50 -10.98 28.72 7.47
CA GLU A 50 -10.90 29.68 8.58
C GLU A 50 -10.43 31.07 8.11
N ASP A 51 -9.38 31.13 7.29
CA ASP A 51 -8.88 32.37 6.70
C ASP A 51 -9.93 33.06 5.83
N PHE A 52 -10.73 32.28 5.09
CA PHE A 52 -11.81 32.78 4.26
C PHE A 52 -12.95 33.39 5.11
N GLU A 53 -13.40 32.68 6.15
CA GLU A 53 -14.44 33.17 7.07
C GLU A 53 -14.00 34.46 7.79
N ALA A 54 -12.75 34.53 8.23
CA ALA A 54 -12.20 35.72 8.89
C ALA A 54 -12.18 36.95 7.96
N ARG A 55 -11.77 36.76 6.69
CA ARG A 55 -11.80 37.83 5.67
C ARG A 55 -13.23 38.26 5.35
N TYR A 56 -14.15 37.32 5.23
CA TYR A 56 -15.55 37.59 4.93
C TYR A 56 -16.22 38.40 6.06
N SER A 57 -16.02 38.03 7.33
CA SER A 57 -16.55 38.76 8.49
C SER A 57 -16.01 40.21 8.56
N ASN A 58 -14.74 40.42 8.23
CA ASN A 58 -14.14 41.75 8.20
C ASN A 58 -14.75 42.63 7.09
N TYR A 59 -15.02 42.02 5.93
CA TYR A 59 -15.69 42.70 4.81
C TYR A 59 -17.12 43.12 5.16
N GLU A 60 -17.91 42.23 5.77
CA GLU A 60 -19.29 42.55 6.20
C GLU A 60 -19.32 43.77 7.13
N LYS A 61 -18.37 43.84 8.09
CA LYS A 61 -18.22 44.96 9.02
C LYS A 61 -17.89 46.28 8.30
N MET A 62 -17.09 46.25 7.24
CA MET A 62 -16.73 47.45 6.46
C MET A 62 -17.85 47.96 5.55
N SER A 63 -18.76 47.09 5.07
CA SER A 63 -19.78 47.45 4.08
C SER A 63 -20.97 48.27 4.62
N CYS A 64 -21.02 48.54 5.93
CA CYS A 64 -22.12 49.25 6.61
C CYS A 64 -22.30 50.75 6.23
N SER A 65 -21.40 51.34 5.43
CA SER A 65 -21.52 52.72 4.95
C SER A 65 -22.17 52.76 3.55
N ARG A 66 -23.50 52.95 3.53
CA ARG A 66 -24.40 52.85 2.36
C ARG A 66 -24.03 53.77 1.18
N SER A 67 -23.60 53.17 0.06
CA SER A 67 -23.68 53.73 -1.30
C SER A 67 -24.07 52.64 -2.30
N ARG A 68 -24.93 52.95 -3.28
CA ARG A 68 -25.41 51.99 -4.30
C ARG A 68 -24.26 51.29 -5.06
N ARG A 69 -23.17 52.02 -5.29
CA ARG A 69 -21.92 51.51 -5.88
C ARG A 69 -21.23 50.46 -4.99
N ILE A 70 -21.26 50.65 -3.67
CA ILE A 70 -20.69 49.72 -2.69
C ILE A 70 -21.49 48.41 -2.67
N VAL A 71 -22.82 48.47 -2.78
CA VAL A 71 -23.69 47.27 -2.85
C VAL A 71 -23.46 46.46 -4.15
N SER A 72 -23.30 47.13 -5.28
CA SER A 72 -22.96 46.44 -6.54
C SER A 72 -21.58 45.80 -6.47
N MET A 73 -20.58 46.52 -5.94
CA MET A 73 -19.24 45.97 -5.73
C MET A 73 -19.24 44.79 -4.77
N SER A 74 -20.01 44.84 -3.67
CA SER A 74 -20.12 43.73 -2.72
C SER A 74 -20.76 42.49 -3.33
N THR A 75 -21.77 42.66 -4.19
CA THR A 75 -22.42 41.53 -4.86
C THR A 75 -21.48 40.86 -5.85
N SER A 76 -20.73 41.64 -6.65
CA SER A 76 -19.72 41.10 -7.57
C SER A 76 -18.55 40.42 -6.83
N LEU A 77 -18.09 41.01 -5.72
CA LEU A 77 -17.08 40.38 -4.86
C LEU A 77 -17.59 39.06 -4.28
N ASN A 78 -18.83 39.01 -3.81
CA ASN A 78 -19.42 37.79 -3.24
C ASN A 78 -19.55 36.67 -4.28
N ALA A 79 -19.95 37.01 -5.52
CA ALA A 79 -19.99 36.05 -6.62
C ALA A 79 -18.60 35.50 -6.96
N ASN A 80 -17.58 36.36 -7.01
CA ASN A 80 -16.20 35.94 -7.26
C ASN A 80 -15.66 35.06 -6.12
N LEU A 81 -15.94 35.42 -4.87
CA LEU A 81 -15.53 34.65 -3.69
C LEU A 81 -16.15 33.25 -3.68
N ASN A 82 -17.44 33.13 -4.00
CA ASN A 82 -18.11 31.83 -4.12
C ASN A 82 -17.54 30.98 -5.26
N SER A 83 -17.18 31.59 -6.39
CA SER A 83 -16.52 30.88 -7.49
C SER A 83 -15.16 30.32 -7.06
N VAL A 84 -14.33 31.13 -6.39
CA VAL A 84 -13.01 30.70 -5.92
C VAL A 84 -13.13 29.60 -4.86
N ALA A 85 -14.06 29.73 -3.91
CA ALA A 85 -14.31 28.70 -2.91
C ALA A 85 -14.72 27.36 -3.55
N SER A 86 -15.58 27.40 -4.57
CA SER A 86 -15.97 26.22 -5.35
C SER A 86 -14.78 25.57 -6.06
N ASP A 87 -13.96 26.35 -6.76
CA ASP A 87 -12.79 25.84 -7.49
C ASP A 87 -11.78 25.17 -6.56
N VAL A 88 -11.50 25.81 -5.41
CA VAL A 88 -10.62 25.28 -4.37
C VAL A 88 -11.17 23.98 -3.79
N GLY A 89 -12.46 23.93 -3.43
CA GLY A 89 -13.10 22.71 -2.91
C GLY A 89 -13.08 21.56 -3.91
N SER A 90 -13.32 21.84 -5.20
CA SER A 90 -13.26 20.83 -6.26
C SER A 90 -11.84 20.26 -6.44
N THR A 91 -10.82 21.11 -6.30
CA THR A 91 -9.41 20.72 -6.40
C THR A 91 -9.02 19.79 -5.24
N PHE A 92 -9.36 20.16 -4.00
CA PHE A 92 -9.09 19.32 -2.83
C PHE A 92 -9.79 17.97 -2.92
N SER A 93 -11.05 17.95 -3.37
CA SER A 93 -11.81 16.72 -3.61
C SER A 93 -11.13 15.82 -4.66
N GLY A 94 -10.64 16.41 -5.76
CA GLY A 94 -9.90 15.69 -6.80
C GLY A 94 -8.61 15.05 -6.28
N ILE A 95 -7.82 15.79 -5.50
CA ILE A 95 -6.58 15.28 -4.91
C ILE A 95 -6.87 14.15 -3.92
N LYS A 96 -7.87 14.30 -3.04
CA LYS A 96 -8.29 13.25 -2.09
C LYS A 96 -8.67 11.96 -2.81
N LYS A 97 -9.46 12.03 -3.89
CA LYS A 97 -9.81 10.87 -4.70
C LYS A 97 -8.59 10.20 -5.33
N ALA A 98 -7.65 10.99 -5.84
CA ALA A 98 -6.42 10.46 -6.43
C ALA A 98 -5.55 9.73 -5.39
N ILE A 99 -5.45 10.27 -4.16
CA ILE A 99 -4.74 9.64 -3.06
C ILE A 99 -5.39 8.30 -2.70
N LEU A 100 -6.71 8.27 -2.48
CA LEU A 100 -7.43 7.05 -2.13
C LEU A 100 -7.27 5.96 -3.21
N SER A 101 -7.41 6.33 -4.48
CA SER A 101 -7.21 5.39 -5.59
C SER A 101 -5.78 4.84 -5.63
N LYS A 102 -4.77 5.66 -5.26
CA LYS A 102 -3.38 5.23 -5.20
C LYS A 102 -3.12 4.27 -4.02
N ILE A 103 -3.75 4.51 -2.88
CA ILE A 103 -3.69 3.62 -1.70
C ILE A 103 -4.33 2.28 -2.05
N GLU A 104 -5.54 2.27 -2.58
CA GLU A 104 -6.25 1.06 -3.01
C GLU A 104 -5.39 0.22 -3.96
N LYS A 105 -4.77 0.86 -4.96
CA LYS A 105 -3.84 0.17 -5.86
C LYS A 105 -2.63 -0.44 -5.13
N CYS A 106 -2.06 0.25 -4.14
CA CYS A 106 -0.95 -0.29 -3.37
C CYS A 106 -1.39 -1.48 -2.50
N GLU A 107 -2.59 -1.44 -1.93
CA GLU A 107 -3.17 -2.55 -1.17
C GLU A 107 -3.45 -3.76 -2.07
N ASP A 108 -3.94 -3.53 -3.29
CA ASP A 108 -4.12 -4.58 -4.29
C ASP A 108 -2.78 -5.25 -4.64
N ASP A 109 -1.75 -4.46 -4.91
CA ASP A 109 -0.39 -4.94 -5.18
C ASP A 109 0.13 -5.78 -3.99
N ILE A 110 -0.04 -5.30 -2.75
CA ILE A 110 0.35 -6.03 -1.53
C ILE A 110 -0.34 -7.39 -1.46
N ARG A 111 -1.66 -7.47 -1.70
CA ARG A 111 -2.39 -8.75 -1.68
C ARG A 111 -1.87 -9.72 -2.73
N CYS A 112 -1.48 -9.23 -3.92
CA CYS A 112 -0.86 -10.07 -4.95
C CYS A 112 0.50 -10.63 -4.51
N TYR A 113 1.34 -9.82 -3.84
CA TYR A 113 2.61 -10.30 -3.30
C TYR A 113 2.41 -11.31 -2.16
N GLU A 114 1.45 -11.08 -1.26
CA GLU A 114 1.12 -12.01 -0.17
C GLU A 114 0.64 -13.36 -0.70
N GLN A 115 -0.19 -13.39 -1.75
CA GLN A 115 -0.58 -14.61 -2.43
C GLN A 115 0.62 -15.33 -3.07
N SER A 116 1.55 -14.57 -3.64
CA SER A 116 2.77 -15.12 -4.25
C SER A 116 3.68 -15.76 -3.18
N ILE A 117 3.80 -15.13 -2.01
CA ILE A 117 4.51 -15.69 -0.85
C ILE A 117 3.87 -17.00 -0.41
N ALA A 118 2.54 -17.05 -0.25
CA ALA A 118 1.84 -18.27 0.14
C ALA A 118 2.07 -19.42 -0.86
N SER A 119 2.14 -19.11 -2.16
CA SER A 119 2.50 -20.09 -3.19
C SER A 119 3.94 -20.59 -3.02
N CYS A 120 4.90 -19.70 -2.76
CA CYS A 120 6.30 -20.07 -2.51
C CYS A 120 6.44 -20.95 -1.26
N GLU A 121 5.73 -20.64 -0.18
CA GLU A 121 5.70 -21.45 1.05
C GLU A 121 5.12 -22.84 0.80
N GLY A 122 4.06 -22.94 0.00
CA GLY A 122 3.49 -24.22 -0.45
C GLY A 122 4.51 -25.06 -1.23
N ASP A 123 5.22 -24.44 -2.17
CA ASP A 123 6.28 -25.09 -2.94
C ASP A 123 7.45 -25.56 -2.05
N ILE A 124 7.85 -24.75 -1.07
CA ILE A 124 8.88 -25.12 -0.08
C ILE A 124 8.43 -26.32 0.74
N SER A 125 7.19 -26.30 1.23
CA SER A 125 6.61 -27.42 2.00
C SER A 125 6.63 -28.71 1.20
N TYR A 126 6.19 -28.65 -0.06
CA TYR A 126 6.26 -29.79 -0.99
C TYR A 126 7.70 -30.28 -1.18
N CYS A 127 8.66 -29.37 -1.42
CA CYS A 127 10.07 -29.75 -1.60
C CYS A 127 10.66 -30.42 -0.35
N ARG A 128 10.34 -29.92 0.84
CA ARG A 128 10.76 -30.52 2.12
C ARG A 128 10.21 -31.93 2.29
N GLU A 129 8.95 -32.15 1.94
CA GLU A 129 8.35 -33.48 1.98
C GLU A 129 9.01 -34.46 1.00
N GLN A 130 9.32 -34.02 -0.21
CA GLN A 130 10.03 -34.87 -1.18
C GLN A 130 11.44 -35.23 -0.72
N ILE A 131 12.15 -34.30 -0.07
CA ILE A 131 13.46 -34.59 0.54
C ILE A 131 13.32 -35.66 1.61
N ARG A 132 12.34 -35.52 2.52
CA ARG A 132 12.08 -36.51 3.58
C ARG A 132 11.84 -37.91 3.00
N LEU A 133 11.01 -38.03 1.98
CA LEU A 133 10.74 -39.32 1.30
C LEU A 133 11.98 -39.91 0.61
N ILE A 134 12.89 -39.07 0.11
CA ILE A 134 14.16 -39.55 -0.44
C ILE A 134 15.06 -40.06 0.69
N GLU A 135 15.17 -39.34 1.79
CA GLU A 135 15.99 -39.72 2.95
C GLU A 135 15.52 -41.03 3.58
N GLU A 136 14.20 -41.20 3.74
CA GLU A 136 13.61 -42.45 4.25
C GLU A 136 13.95 -43.66 3.37
N ARG A 137 13.93 -43.49 2.03
CA ARG A 137 14.33 -44.55 1.09
C ARG A 137 15.82 -44.87 1.17
N GLU A 138 16.67 -43.84 1.19
CA GLU A 138 18.13 -44.03 1.30
C GLU A 138 18.50 -44.78 2.60
N GLU A 139 17.78 -44.53 3.68
CA GLU A 139 17.98 -45.19 4.97
C GLU A 139 17.48 -46.65 4.98
N GLU A 140 16.34 -46.96 4.35
CA GLU A 140 15.89 -48.35 4.18
C GLU A 140 16.85 -49.15 3.30
N GLU A 141 17.30 -48.60 2.16
CA GLU A 141 18.28 -49.23 1.29
C GLU A 141 19.63 -49.47 1.99
N LYS A 142 20.01 -48.57 2.91
CA LYS A 142 21.20 -48.77 3.75
C LYS A 142 20.99 -49.92 4.74
N ARG A 143 19.86 -49.95 5.45
CA ARG A 143 19.52 -51.04 6.39
C ARG A 143 19.40 -52.40 5.71
N GLU A 144 18.92 -52.45 4.47
CA GLU A 144 18.87 -53.68 3.69
C GLU A 144 20.26 -54.17 3.26
N ARG A 145 21.14 -53.27 2.80
CA ARG A 145 22.55 -53.60 2.50
C ARG A 145 23.29 -54.12 3.74
N GLU A 146 23.07 -53.52 4.89
CA GLU A 146 23.66 -53.97 6.16
C GLU A 146 23.17 -55.38 6.55
N ARG A 147 21.86 -55.66 6.39
CA ARG A 147 21.29 -56.99 6.61
C ARG A 147 21.88 -58.05 5.66
N GLN A 148 22.00 -57.73 4.38
CA GLN A 148 22.58 -58.65 3.38
C GLN A 148 24.05 -58.97 3.69
N ASN A 149 24.83 -57.97 4.10
CA ASN A 149 26.24 -58.17 4.45
C ASN A 149 26.42 -59.00 5.73
N GLN A 150 25.48 -58.93 6.69
CA GLN A 150 25.52 -59.76 7.89
C GLN A 150 25.18 -61.24 7.62
N CYS A 151 24.42 -61.55 6.58
CA CYS A 151 24.11 -62.93 6.19
C CYS A 151 25.21 -63.61 5.34
N LEU A 152 26.24 -62.86 4.92
CA LEU A 152 27.35 -63.35 4.09
C LEU A 152 28.63 -63.67 4.91
N ILE A 153 28.58 -63.52 6.24
CA ILE A 153 29.65 -63.84 7.20
C ILE A 153 29.20 -65.06 8.01
#